data_AF-A0A661T9E5-F1
#
_entry.id   AF-A0A661T9E5-F1
#
_cell.length_a   1.000
_cell.length_b   1.000
_cell.length_c   1.000
_cell.angle_alpha   90.00
_cell.angle_beta   90.00
_cell.angle_gamma   90.00
#
_symmetry.space_group_name_H-M   'P 1'
#
loop_
_entity.id
_entity.type
_entity.pdbx_description
1 polymer ?
#
loop_
_entity_poly.entity_id
_entity_poly.type
_entity_poly.pdbx_seq_one_letter_code
_entity_poly.pdbx_strand_id
1 'polypeptide(L)'
;MKRKRFRKIFLIRVFGWLLPVLVFGAFFLMLYCRHLSTQIDERFSGRRWDVPSRIFSDTTLLYPGQEVNLCLLRHKLVNLGYQEVPHGPTRKGELRWVDSELDIYLHDLKTPSVQRTGIPVKISFFQNRVASIRDPDTKTDIPILELEP
;
A
#
# COMPACT_ATOMS: atom_id res chain seq x y z
N MET A 1 59.56 12.75 -48.01
CA MET A 1 58.30 13.33 -47.45
C MET A 1 57.01 12.84 -48.17
N LYS A 2 56.84 11.52 -48.48
CA LYS A 2 55.68 11.01 -49.28
C LYS A 2 54.75 9.98 -48.58
N ARG A 3 55.10 9.45 -47.39
CA ARG A 3 54.31 8.40 -46.68
C ARG A 3 52.98 8.88 -46.06
N LYS A 4 52.82 10.17 -45.75
CA LYS A 4 51.60 10.70 -45.10
C LYS A 4 50.38 10.80 -46.03
N ARG A 5 50.57 10.98 -47.35
CA ARG A 5 49.47 11.14 -48.33
C ARG A 5 48.74 9.83 -48.61
N PHE A 6 49.46 8.70 -48.68
CA PHE A 6 48.89 7.38 -48.94
C PHE A 6 48.01 6.86 -47.80
N ARG A 7 48.43 7.06 -46.53
CA ARG A 7 47.60 6.72 -45.36
C ARG A 7 46.27 7.49 -45.34
N LYS A 8 46.28 8.78 -45.71
CA LYS A 8 45.05 9.59 -45.76
C LYS A 8 44.06 9.08 -46.81
N ILE A 9 44.50 8.71 -48.01
CA ILE A 9 43.62 8.19 -49.07
C ILE A 9 43.05 6.82 -48.70
N PHE A 10 43.87 5.94 -48.09
CA PHE A 10 43.41 4.64 -47.61
C PHE A 10 42.42 4.79 -46.44
N LEU A 11 42.67 5.69 -45.49
CA LEU A 11 41.74 6.02 -44.41
C LEU A 11 40.42 6.61 -44.91
N ILE A 12 40.44 7.49 -45.92
CA ILE A 12 39.21 8.07 -46.50
C ILE A 12 38.39 7.00 -47.23
N ARG A 13 39.06 6.06 -47.93
CA ARG A 13 38.38 4.92 -48.58
C ARG A 13 37.79 3.95 -47.55
N VAL A 14 38.55 3.57 -46.53
CA VAL A 14 38.05 2.69 -45.46
C VAL A 14 36.90 3.35 -44.69
N PHE A 15 37.03 4.64 -44.34
CA PHE A 15 35.97 5.38 -43.64
C PHE A 15 34.73 5.60 -44.51
N GLY A 16 34.92 5.79 -45.83
CA GLY A 16 33.83 5.87 -46.81
C GLY A 16 33.03 4.57 -46.97
N TRP A 17 33.65 3.41 -46.71
CA TRP A 17 32.95 2.11 -46.70
C TRP A 17 32.47 1.70 -45.30
N LEU A 18 33.04 2.26 -44.24
CA LEU A 18 32.63 2.00 -42.86
C LEU A 18 31.32 2.70 -42.51
N LEU A 19 31.11 3.91 -43.04
CA LEU A 19 29.88 4.69 -42.84
C LEU A 19 28.61 3.97 -43.35
N PRO A 20 28.56 3.41 -44.58
CA PRO A 20 27.39 2.66 -45.04
C PRO A 20 27.19 1.36 -44.25
N VAL A 21 28.26 0.65 -43.85
CA VAL A 21 28.15 -0.55 -43.01
C VAL A 21 27.55 -0.22 -41.64
N LEU A 22 27.95 0.90 -41.04
CA LEU A 22 27.42 1.37 -39.76
C LEU A 22 25.95 1.80 -39.87
N VAL A 23 25.59 2.49 -40.95
CA VAL A 23 24.20 2.86 -41.24
C VAL A 23 23.33 1.62 -41.44
N PHE A 24 23.85 0.60 -42.14
CA PHE A 24 23.15 -0.66 -42.33
C PHE A 24 22.97 -1.42 -41.02
N GLY A 25 24.02 -1.48 -40.18
CA GLY A 25 23.94 -2.07 -38.85
C GLY A 25 22.94 -1.35 -37.94
N ALA A 26 22.93 -0.02 -37.95
CA ALA A 26 21.98 0.79 -37.19
C ALA A 26 20.52 0.57 -37.67
N PHE A 27 20.31 0.40 -38.98
CA PHE A 27 19.01 0.11 -39.55
C PHE A 27 18.47 -1.25 -39.06
N PHE A 28 19.28 -2.30 -39.09
CA PHE A 28 18.89 -3.62 -38.56
C PHE A 28 18.62 -3.58 -37.06
N LEU A 29 19.45 -2.86 -36.29
CA LEU A 29 19.24 -2.67 -34.85
C LEU A 29 17.91 -1.95 -34.58
N MET A 30 17.58 -0.92 -35.36
CA MET A 30 16.34 -0.17 -35.22
C MET A 30 15.12 -1.05 -35.50
N LEU A 31 15.16 -1.89 -36.54
CA LEU A 31 14.09 -2.87 -36.82
C LEU A 31 13.93 -3.86 -35.66
N TYR A 32 15.04 -4.36 -35.11
CA TYR A 32 15.03 -5.30 -34.00
C TYR A 32 14.45 -4.68 -32.72
N CYS A 33 14.88 -3.47 -32.36
CA CYS A 33 14.30 -2.72 -31.23
C CYS A 33 12.81 -2.50 -31.39
N ARG A 34 12.35 -2.19 -32.62
CA ARG A 34 10.94 -1.97 -32.90
C ARG A 34 10.11 -3.24 -32.72
N HIS A 35 10.61 -4.38 -33.20
CA HIS A 35 10.00 -5.69 -32.99
C HIS A 35 9.97 -6.10 -31.51
N LEU A 36 11.04 -5.81 -30.76
CA LEU A 36 11.09 -6.08 -29.33
C LEU A 36 10.09 -5.19 -28.57
N SER A 37 9.97 -3.90 -28.95
CA SER A 37 9.00 -2.97 -28.37
C SER A 37 7.58 -3.47 -28.56
N THR A 38 7.20 -3.91 -29.76
CA THR A 38 5.85 -4.44 -30.00
C THR A 38 5.56 -5.70 -29.16
N GLN A 39 6.53 -6.59 -28.98
CA GLN A 39 6.35 -7.78 -28.14
C GLN A 39 6.22 -7.43 -26.64
N ILE A 40 6.98 -6.43 -26.19
CA ILE A 40 6.88 -5.90 -24.83
C ILE A 40 5.50 -5.27 -24.65
N ASP A 41 5.07 -4.40 -25.55
CA ASP A 41 3.77 -3.76 -25.45
C ASP A 41 2.63 -4.78 -25.45
N GLU A 42 2.67 -5.83 -26.28
CA GLU A 42 1.66 -6.90 -26.26
C GLU A 42 1.65 -7.68 -24.93
N ARG A 43 2.83 -7.99 -24.38
CA ARG A 43 2.95 -8.72 -23.09
C ARG A 43 2.61 -7.86 -21.87
N PHE A 44 2.88 -6.56 -21.93
CA PHE A 44 2.78 -5.65 -20.78
C PHE A 44 1.60 -4.68 -20.84
N SER A 45 0.88 -4.58 -21.95
CA SER A 45 -0.39 -3.84 -22.07
C SER A 45 -1.60 -4.60 -21.50
N GLY A 46 -1.48 -5.92 -21.34
CA GLY A 46 -2.46 -6.73 -20.60
C GLY A 46 -2.53 -6.36 -19.11
N ARG A 47 -3.66 -6.66 -18.46
CA ARG A 47 -3.93 -6.39 -17.03
C ARG A 47 -2.80 -6.99 -16.18
N ARG A 48 -1.88 -6.13 -15.74
CA ARG A 48 -0.54 -6.53 -15.25
C ARG A 48 -0.54 -7.37 -13.99
N TRP A 49 -1.65 -7.44 -13.25
CA TRP A 49 -1.85 -8.37 -12.14
C TRP A 49 -3.34 -8.76 -12.10
N ASP A 50 -3.63 -10.07 -12.04
CA ASP A 50 -4.88 -10.52 -11.44
C ASP A 50 -4.86 -10.00 -10.01
N VAL A 51 -5.70 -9.01 -9.71
CA VAL A 51 -5.85 -8.54 -8.35
C VAL A 51 -6.49 -9.72 -7.61
N PRO A 52 -5.75 -10.43 -6.74
CA PRO A 52 -6.37 -11.51 -5.99
C PRO A 52 -7.55 -10.90 -5.23
N SER A 53 -8.67 -11.61 -5.18
CA SER A 53 -9.76 -11.22 -4.31
C SER A 53 -9.20 -11.08 -2.90
N ARG A 54 -9.22 -9.85 -2.35
CA ARG A 54 -8.87 -9.64 -0.95
C ARG A 54 -10.03 -10.16 -0.13
N ILE A 55 -9.87 -11.36 0.43
CA ILE A 55 -10.84 -11.95 1.34
C ILE A 55 -10.62 -11.29 2.70
N PHE A 56 -11.50 -10.37 3.06
CA PHE A 56 -11.56 -9.84 4.40
C PHE A 56 -12.31 -10.82 5.29
N SER A 57 -11.86 -10.98 6.54
CA SER A 57 -12.66 -11.67 7.55
C SER A 57 -13.90 -10.85 7.88
N ASP A 58 -14.85 -11.46 8.60
CA ASP A 58 -16.02 -10.74 9.11
C ASP A 58 -15.58 -9.56 9.98
N THR A 59 -16.25 -8.43 9.81
CA THR A 59 -15.93 -7.21 10.53
C THR A 59 -16.41 -7.34 11.98
N THR A 60 -15.59 -6.96 12.96
CA THR A 60 -16.01 -7.09 14.36
C THR A 60 -16.86 -5.90 14.77
N LEU A 61 -18.12 -6.17 15.07
CA LEU A 61 -19.05 -5.19 15.62
C LEU A 61 -18.96 -5.18 17.16
N LEU A 62 -18.82 -3.97 17.71
CA LEU A 62 -18.86 -3.68 19.13
C LEU A 62 -20.06 -2.79 19.43
N TYR A 63 -20.86 -3.16 20.41
CA TYR A 63 -21.98 -2.33 20.87
C TYR A 63 -22.09 -2.34 22.39
N PRO A 64 -22.61 -1.27 23.01
CA PRO A 64 -22.87 -1.23 24.44
C PRO A 64 -23.77 -2.39 24.88
N GLY A 65 -23.41 -3.05 25.96
CA GLY A 65 -24.10 -4.22 26.48
C GLY A 65 -23.55 -5.56 25.98
N GLN A 66 -22.62 -5.59 25.02
CA GLN A 66 -22.01 -6.83 24.53
C GLN A 66 -21.03 -7.44 25.54
N GLU A 67 -21.12 -8.74 25.79
CA GLU A 67 -20.10 -9.48 26.54
C GLU A 67 -18.87 -9.69 25.67
N VAL A 68 -17.70 -9.27 26.17
CA VAL A 68 -16.45 -9.29 25.43
C VAL A 68 -15.33 -9.78 26.33
N ASN A 69 -14.57 -10.77 25.84
CA ASN A 69 -13.36 -11.20 26.51
C ASN A 69 -12.23 -10.19 26.25
N LEU A 70 -11.84 -9.44 27.29
CA LEU A 70 -10.83 -8.39 27.21
C LEU A 70 -9.47 -8.91 26.71
N CYS A 71 -9.07 -10.13 27.09
CA CYS A 71 -7.82 -10.73 26.63
C CYS A 71 -7.86 -11.01 25.12
N LEU A 72 -8.97 -11.56 24.62
CA LEU A 72 -9.15 -11.80 23.18
C LEU A 72 -9.23 -10.50 22.39
N LEU A 73 -9.92 -9.48 22.93
CA LEU A 73 -10.01 -8.17 22.31
C LEU A 73 -8.63 -7.52 22.21
N ARG A 74 -7.83 -7.55 23.28
CA ARG A 74 -6.46 -7.03 23.25
C ARG A 74 -5.61 -7.73 22.21
N HIS A 75 -5.61 -9.07 22.17
CA HIS A 75 -4.90 -9.84 21.15
C HIS A 75 -5.37 -9.49 19.73
N LYS A 76 -6.68 -9.30 19.54
CA LYS A 76 -7.24 -8.90 18.24
C LYS A 76 -6.72 -7.53 17.81
N LEU A 77 -6.70 -6.55 18.70
CA LEU A 77 -6.20 -5.21 18.39
C LEU A 77 -4.71 -5.23 18.04
N VAL A 78 -3.91 -6.02 18.75
CA VAL A 78 -2.49 -6.22 18.40
C VAL A 78 -2.34 -6.86 17.02
N ASN A 79 -3.15 -7.87 16.68
CA ASN A 79 -3.14 -8.50 15.35
C ASN A 79 -3.58 -7.54 14.23
N LEU A 80 -4.48 -6.61 14.53
CA LEU A 80 -4.87 -5.54 13.60
C LEU A 80 -3.79 -4.46 13.44
N GLY A 81 -2.66 -4.56 14.15
CA GLY A 81 -1.53 -3.65 14.04
C GLY A 81 -1.60 -2.43 14.96
N TYR A 82 -2.51 -2.42 15.94
CA TYR A 82 -2.58 -1.34 16.91
C TYR A 82 -1.41 -1.42 17.90
N GLN A 83 -0.88 -0.26 18.27
CA GLN A 83 0.28 -0.13 19.16
C GLN A 83 -0.14 0.47 20.51
N GLU A 84 0.24 -0.23 21.59
CA GLU A 84 0.07 0.26 22.96
C GLU A 84 1.05 1.40 23.25
N VAL A 85 0.51 2.57 23.61
CA VAL A 85 1.29 3.76 23.94
C VAL A 85 0.99 4.25 25.36
N PRO A 86 1.98 4.78 26.09
CA PRO A 86 1.79 5.25 27.47
C PRO A 86 1.04 6.60 27.55
N HIS A 87 1.11 7.41 26.49
CA HIS A 87 0.40 8.68 26.36
C HIS A 87 -0.97 8.51 25.68
N GLY A 88 -1.83 9.53 25.72
CA GLY A 88 -3.10 9.51 24.99
C GLY A 88 -2.88 9.29 23.48
N PRO A 89 -3.72 8.46 22.83
CA PRO A 89 -3.53 8.13 21.42
C PRO A 89 -3.76 9.36 20.55
N THR A 90 -2.73 9.79 19.84
CA THR A 90 -2.75 11.00 18.99
C THR A 90 -2.74 10.63 17.51
N ARG A 91 -2.29 9.42 17.17
CA ARG A 91 -2.21 8.93 15.79
C ARG A 91 -3.06 7.69 15.58
N LYS A 92 -3.58 7.53 14.37
CA LYS A 92 -4.31 6.32 13.94
C LYS A 92 -3.46 5.07 14.19
N GLY A 93 -4.06 4.06 14.81
CA GLY A 93 -3.39 2.82 15.21
C GLY A 93 -2.80 2.86 16.62
N GLU A 94 -2.85 3.97 17.33
CA GLU A 94 -2.43 4.02 18.73
C GLU A 94 -3.59 3.64 19.65
N LEU A 95 -3.27 2.91 20.71
CA LEU A 95 -4.22 2.61 21.78
C LEU A 95 -3.56 2.73 23.15
N ARG A 96 -4.36 2.99 24.18
CA ARG A 96 -3.95 3.01 25.58
C ARG A 96 -5.02 2.36 26.44
N TRP A 97 -4.59 1.43 27.29
CA TRP A 97 -5.43 0.85 28.33
C TRP A 97 -5.26 1.62 29.64
N VAL A 98 -6.38 2.02 30.25
CA VAL A 98 -6.42 2.68 31.56
C VAL A 98 -7.47 1.96 32.41
N ASP A 99 -7.04 1.15 33.36
CA ASP A 99 -7.92 0.34 34.21
C ASP A 99 -8.92 -0.53 33.41
N SER A 100 -10.18 -0.09 33.32
CA SER A 100 -11.25 -0.73 32.54
C SER A 100 -11.72 0.14 31.36
N GLU A 101 -10.90 1.09 30.93
CA GLU A 101 -11.11 1.93 29.75
C GLU A 101 -10.04 1.64 28.68
N LEU A 102 -10.47 1.69 27.43
CA LEU A 102 -9.64 1.63 26.25
C LEU A 102 -9.79 2.94 25.49
N ASP A 103 -8.71 3.71 25.45
CA ASP A 103 -8.54 4.84 24.54
C ASP A 103 -7.93 4.30 23.25
N ILE A 104 -8.61 4.44 22.11
CA ILE A 104 -8.10 3.93 20.83
C ILE A 104 -8.33 4.95 19.72
N TYR A 105 -7.36 5.12 18.84
CA TYR A 105 -7.51 5.89 17.61
C TYR A 105 -7.58 4.92 16.44
N LEU A 106 -8.77 4.73 15.88
CA LEU A 106 -9.04 3.75 14.82
C LEU A 106 -8.38 4.14 13.49
N HIS A 107 -8.06 3.16 12.65
CA HIS A 107 -7.61 3.45 11.29
C HIS A 107 -8.77 3.87 10.39
N ASP A 108 -8.41 4.21 9.15
CA ASP A 108 -9.39 4.50 8.11
C ASP A 108 -10.03 3.19 7.66
N LEU A 109 -11.34 3.07 7.83
CA LEU A 109 -12.11 1.94 7.35
C LEU A 109 -12.58 2.23 5.93
N LYS A 110 -12.12 1.40 4.98
CA LYS A 110 -12.53 1.44 3.58
C LYS A 110 -13.04 0.06 3.16
N THR A 111 -14.26 -0.27 3.59
CA THR A 111 -14.96 -1.47 3.13
C THR A 111 -16.03 -1.09 2.10
N PRO A 112 -16.49 -2.05 1.27
CA PRO A 112 -17.61 -1.79 0.35
C PRO A 112 -18.89 -1.32 1.07
N SER A 113 -19.07 -1.77 2.31
CA SER A 113 -20.23 -1.44 3.15
C SER A 113 -20.09 -0.08 3.85
N VAL A 114 -18.91 0.24 4.37
CA VAL A 114 -18.69 1.43 5.22
C VAL A 114 -17.39 2.14 4.84
N GLN A 115 -17.49 3.47 4.71
CA GLN A 115 -16.34 4.35 4.59
C GLN A 115 -16.30 5.29 5.80
N ARG A 116 -15.27 5.15 6.63
CA ARG A 116 -15.08 5.96 7.82
C ARG A 116 -13.62 6.39 7.93
N THR A 117 -13.39 7.68 8.13
CA THR A 117 -12.08 8.18 8.53
C THR A 117 -11.76 7.73 9.95
N GLY A 118 -10.49 7.49 10.26
CA GLY A 118 -10.05 7.14 11.61
C GLY A 118 -10.54 8.17 12.62
N ILE A 119 -11.23 7.67 13.64
CA ILE A 119 -11.77 8.47 14.74
C ILE A 119 -11.17 8.00 16.07
N PRO A 120 -10.92 8.93 17.01
CA PRO A 120 -10.65 8.54 18.38
C PRO A 120 -11.93 8.01 19.02
N VAL A 121 -11.78 6.95 19.81
CA VAL A 121 -12.88 6.29 20.52
C VAL A 121 -12.40 5.91 21.90
N LYS A 122 -13.23 6.17 22.89
CA LYS A 122 -13.09 5.70 24.26
C LYS A 122 -14.14 4.63 24.52
N ILE A 123 -13.68 3.45 24.91
CA ILE A 123 -14.53 2.30 25.25
C ILE A 123 -14.37 2.02 26.73
N SER A 124 -15.47 2.08 27.48
CA SER A 124 -15.49 1.73 28.90
C SER A 124 -16.03 0.31 29.06
N PHE A 125 -15.42 -0.49 29.92
CA PHE A 125 -15.83 -1.86 30.21
C PHE A 125 -16.29 -1.99 31.67
N PHE A 126 -17.29 -2.84 31.90
CA PHE A 126 -17.75 -3.22 33.24
C PHE A 126 -18.00 -4.72 33.27
N GLN A 127 -17.31 -5.44 34.16
CA GLN A 127 -17.46 -6.90 34.33
C GLN A 127 -17.40 -7.68 33.01
N ASN A 128 -16.38 -7.43 32.18
CA ASN A 128 -16.22 -8.09 30.87
C ASN A 128 -17.34 -7.78 29.85
N ARG A 129 -18.05 -6.67 30.04
CA ARG A 129 -19.07 -6.17 29.12
C ARG A 129 -18.69 -4.77 28.65
N VAL A 130 -19.01 -4.44 27.40
CA VAL A 130 -18.90 -3.05 26.90
C VAL A 130 -19.96 -2.21 27.60
N ALA A 131 -19.55 -1.23 28.40
CA ALA A 131 -20.46 -0.34 29.11
C ALA A 131 -20.88 0.85 28.25
N SER A 132 -19.92 1.52 27.60
CA SER A 132 -20.17 2.64 26.70
C SER A 132 -19.08 2.77 25.66
N ILE A 133 -19.43 3.30 24.49
CA ILE A 133 -18.50 3.66 23.42
C ILE A 133 -18.77 5.13 23.11
N ARG A 134 -17.75 5.97 23.22
CA ARG A 134 -17.87 7.41 23.02
C ARG A 134 -16.72 7.97 22.22
N ASP A 135 -17.00 9.00 21.45
CA ASP A 135 -15.97 9.86 20.88
C ASP A 135 -15.46 10.82 21.98
N PRO A 136 -14.15 10.83 22.31
CA PRO A 136 -13.61 11.71 23.35
C PRO A 136 -13.67 13.19 22.96
N ASP A 137 -13.65 13.52 21.66
CA ASP A 137 -13.64 14.89 21.17
C ASP A 137 -15.04 15.47 21.16
N THR A 138 -16.00 14.75 20.55
CA THR A 138 -17.39 15.21 20.44
C THR A 138 -18.25 14.85 21.64
N LYS A 139 -17.77 13.95 22.52
CA LYS A 139 -18.52 13.36 23.65
C LYS A 139 -19.83 12.69 23.23
N THR A 140 -19.93 12.29 21.97
CA THR A 140 -21.12 11.64 21.41
C THR A 140 -21.06 10.15 21.70
N ASP A 141 -22.17 9.57 22.16
CA ASP A 141 -22.31 8.12 22.31
C ASP A 141 -22.41 7.45 20.93
N ILE A 142 -21.60 6.43 20.72
CA ILE A 142 -21.57 5.64 19.49
C ILE A 142 -22.33 4.33 19.77
N PRO A 143 -23.51 4.12 19.17
CA PRO A 143 -24.33 2.95 19.47
C PRO A 143 -23.73 1.65 18.94
N ILE A 144 -23.03 1.70 17.80
CA ILE A 144 -22.39 0.56 17.15
C ILE A 144 -21.05 1.02 16.59
N LEU A 145 -20.00 0.28 16.89
CA LEU A 145 -18.64 0.49 16.42
C LEU A 145 -18.18 -0.69 15.59
N GLU A 146 -17.80 -0.43 14.35
CA GLU A 146 -17.22 -1.41 13.45
C GLU A 146 -15.68 -1.31 13.50
N LEU A 147 -15.03 -2.42 13.85
CA LEU A 147 -13.56 -2.57 13.88
C LEU A 147 -13.07 -3.19 12.58
N GLU A 148 -11.94 -2.74 12.08
CA GLU A 148 -11.35 -3.26 10.83
C GLU A 148 -11.18 -4.80 10.82
N PRO A 149 -11.34 -5.42 9.63
CA PRO A 149 -11.10 -6.84 9.41
C PRO A 149 -9.61 -7.22 9.37
#